data_AF-A0A1I5IKC0-F1
#
_entry.id   AF-A0A1I5IKC0-F1
#
_cell.length_a   1.000
_cell.length_b   1.000
_cell.length_c   1.000
_cell.angle_alpha   90.00
_cell.angle_beta   90.00
_cell.angle_gamma   90.00
#
_symmetry.space_group_name_H-M   'P 1'
#
loop_
_entity.id
_entity.type
_entity.pdbx_description
1 polymer ?
#
loop_
_entity_poly.entity_id
_entity_poly.type
_entity_poly.pdbx_seq_one_letter_code
_entity_poly.pdbx_strand_id
1 'polypeptide(L)'
;MDIGKFSVILPLIVAAVTDKIATEYHLDENVAIEKLYSTQLYSYLEDEKTKMWHYSADNIFDLYKTETETGKLGFPNIEVNHMSKTMQFKVFCIEQYKNKHNMTGAETVKMFKEFGVFDYLGSFFDVLHSTGAKYIVEDIDMFIEARQ
;
A
#
# COMPACT_ATOMS: atom_id res chain seq x y z
N MET A 1 -10.86 8.22 -30.60
CA MET A 1 -10.53 9.04 -29.43
C MET A 1 -10.34 8.05 -28.30
N ASP A 2 -9.11 7.86 -27.85
CA ASP A 2 -8.79 6.84 -26.84
C ASP A 2 -9.46 7.26 -25.53
N ILE A 3 -10.35 6.42 -25.01
CA ILE A 3 -10.99 6.68 -23.71
C ILE A 3 -9.90 6.38 -22.69
N GLY A 4 -9.18 7.43 -22.26
CA GLY A 4 -8.10 7.28 -21.29
C GLY A 4 -8.61 6.59 -20.02
N LYS A 5 -7.82 5.67 -19.45
CA LYS A 5 -8.18 4.90 -18.24
C LYS A 5 -8.82 5.77 -17.14
N PHE A 6 -8.36 7.01 -17.02
CA PHE A 6 -8.90 8.00 -16.09
C PHE A 6 -10.40 8.27 -16.26
N SER A 7 -10.90 8.48 -17.48
CA SER A 7 -12.32 8.81 -17.72
C SER A 7 -13.27 7.62 -17.48
N VAL A 8 -12.73 6.40 -17.47
CA VAL A 8 -13.47 5.18 -17.10
C VAL A 8 -13.44 4.95 -15.59
N ILE A 9 -12.28 5.16 -14.95
CA ILE A 9 -12.09 4.82 -13.54
C ILE A 9 -12.67 5.89 -12.61
N LEU A 10 -12.57 7.17 -12.97
CA LEU A 10 -13.05 8.27 -12.12
C LEU A 10 -14.54 8.13 -11.73
N PRO A 11 -15.49 7.87 -12.64
CA PRO A 11 -16.89 7.69 -12.26
C PRO A 11 -17.11 6.49 -11.33
N LEU A 12 -16.37 5.39 -11.52
CA LEU A 12 -16.49 4.18 -10.72
C LEU A 12 -16.01 4.42 -9.28
N ILE A 13 -14.86 5.07 -9.12
CA ILE A 13 -14.31 5.35 -7.80
C ILE A 13 -15.14 6.40 -7.05
N VAL A 14 -15.62 7.44 -7.75
CA VAL A 14 -16.52 8.45 -7.17
C VAL A 14 -17.82 7.81 -6.70
N ALA A 15 -18.44 6.95 -7.50
CA ALA A 15 -19.66 6.23 -7.11
C ALA A 15 -19.43 5.38 -5.84
N ALA A 16 -18.32 4.62 -5.79
CA ALA A 16 -18.00 3.79 -4.64
C ALA A 16 -17.73 4.59 -3.35
N VAL A 17 -17.10 5.77 -3.46
CA VAL A 17 -16.84 6.64 -2.31
C VAL A 17 -18.13 7.32 -1.84
N THR A 18 -18.97 7.78 -2.75
CA THR A 18 -20.30 8.35 -2.43
C THR A 18 -21.17 7.33 -1.69
N ASP A 19 -21.21 6.08 -2.14
CA ASP A 19 -21.95 5.00 -1.49
C ASP A 19 -21.47 4.76 -0.04
N LYS A 20 -20.15 4.80 0.18
CA LYS A 20 -19.56 4.73 1.52
C LYS A 20 -19.97 5.91 2.40
N ILE A 21 -19.95 7.13 1.85
CA ILE A 21 -20.36 8.34 2.58
C ILE A 21 -21.84 8.24 2.97
N ALA A 22 -22.71 7.86 2.03
CA ALA A 22 -24.14 7.70 2.29
C ALA A 22 -24.40 6.65 3.37
N THR A 23 -23.71 5.51 3.29
CA THR A 23 -23.86 4.39 4.22
C THR A 23 -23.36 4.73 5.63
N GLU A 24 -22.13 5.23 5.76
CA GLU A 24 -21.48 5.47 7.06
C GLU A 24 -22.16 6.60 7.83
N TYR A 25 -22.53 7.68 7.14
CA TYR A 25 -23.13 8.85 7.76
C TYR A 25 -24.66 8.84 7.72
N HIS A 26 -25.27 7.76 7.21
CA HIS A 26 -26.73 7.58 7.07
C HIS A 26 -27.40 8.77 6.34
N LEU A 27 -26.84 9.15 5.19
CA LEU A 27 -27.27 10.32 4.41
C LEU A 27 -28.10 9.91 3.20
N ASP A 28 -28.94 10.83 2.73
CA ASP A 28 -29.54 10.75 1.40
C ASP A 28 -28.45 10.76 0.32
N GLU A 29 -28.71 10.06 -0.79
CA GLU A 29 -27.77 9.92 -1.91
C GLU A 29 -27.33 11.30 -2.44
N ASN A 30 -28.25 12.25 -2.60
CA ASN A 30 -27.92 13.57 -3.12
C ASN A 30 -27.05 14.35 -2.12
N VAL A 31 -27.31 14.19 -0.83
CA VAL A 31 -26.52 14.83 0.24
C VAL A 31 -25.10 14.26 0.28
N ALA A 32 -24.94 12.95 0.07
CA ALA A 32 -23.63 12.32 0.01
C ALA A 32 -22.83 12.80 -1.21
N ILE A 33 -23.48 12.92 -2.37
CA ILE A 33 -22.89 13.48 -3.59
C ILE A 33 -22.44 14.92 -3.33
N GLU A 34 -23.34 15.79 -2.86
CA GLU A 34 -23.03 17.19 -2.56
C GLU A 34 -21.84 17.31 -1.60
N LYS A 35 -21.81 16.49 -0.55
CA LYS A 35 -20.70 16.47 0.40
C LYS A 35 -19.38 16.10 -0.25
N LEU A 36 -19.30 15.02 -1.02
CA LEU A 36 -18.06 14.61 -1.67
C LEU A 36 -17.56 15.69 -2.62
N TYR A 37 -18.43 16.20 -3.49
CA TYR A 37 -18.07 17.18 -4.51
C TYR A 37 -17.68 18.55 -3.92
N SER A 38 -18.05 18.83 -2.66
CA SER A 38 -17.62 20.04 -1.93
C SER A 38 -16.22 19.95 -1.32
N THR A 39 -15.59 18.77 -1.31
CA THR A 39 -14.29 18.55 -0.68
C THR A 39 -13.12 19.02 -1.52
N GLN A 40 -12.02 19.37 -0.84
CA GLN A 40 -10.72 19.50 -1.48
C GLN A 40 -10.29 18.15 -2.08
N LEU A 41 -10.53 17.02 -1.40
CA LEU A 41 -10.28 15.68 -1.93
C LEU A 41 -10.82 15.48 -3.34
N TYR A 42 -12.07 15.86 -3.61
CA TYR A 42 -12.66 15.71 -4.93
C TYR A 42 -11.93 16.53 -5.99
N SER A 43 -11.53 17.77 -5.68
CA SER A 43 -10.73 18.61 -6.60
C SER A 43 -9.41 17.94 -7.02
N TYR A 44 -8.82 17.12 -6.15
CA TYR A 44 -7.64 16.34 -6.50
C TYR A 44 -7.98 15.05 -7.23
N LEU A 45 -9.09 14.40 -6.88
CA LEU A 45 -9.54 13.17 -7.54
C LEU A 45 -9.85 13.41 -9.03
N GLU A 46 -10.41 14.59 -9.36
CA GLU A 46 -10.73 15.00 -10.73
C GLU A 46 -9.53 15.57 -11.53
N ASP A 47 -8.39 15.82 -10.89
CA ASP A 47 -7.14 16.14 -11.57
C ASP A 47 -6.36 14.85 -11.88
N GLU A 48 -6.35 14.46 -13.16
CA GLU A 48 -5.66 13.26 -13.64
C GLU A 48 -4.17 13.20 -13.22
N LYS A 49 -3.50 14.34 -12.99
CA LYS A 49 -2.08 14.41 -12.63
C LYS A 49 -1.80 13.96 -11.21
N THR A 50 -2.78 14.05 -10.32
CA THR A 50 -2.63 13.67 -8.90
C THR A 50 -2.54 12.15 -8.73
N LYS A 51 -3.12 11.42 -9.70
CA LYS A 51 -3.20 9.95 -9.69
C LYS A 51 -3.93 9.38 -8.46
N MET A 52 -4.69 10.20 -7.71
CA MET A 52 -5.46 9.77 -6.54
C MET A 52 -6.53 8.73 -6.89
N TRP A 53 -7.06 8.78 -8.11
CA TRP A 53 -8.03 7.81 -8.63
C TRP A 53 -7.50 6.37 -8.73
N HIS A 54 -6.20 6.13 -8.52
CA HIS A 54 -5.65 4.77 -8.37
C HIS A 54 -5.85 4.18 -6.97
N TYR A 55 -6.21 5.00 -5.97
CA TYR A 55 -6.40 4.53 -4.61
C TYR A 55 -7.70 3.71 -4.53
N SER A 56 -7.76 2.78 -3.59
CA SER A 56 -9.00 2.06 -3.32
C SER A 56 -10.08 3.02 -2.81
N ALA A 57 -11.34 2.63 -2.97
CA ALA A 57 -12.48 3.41 -2.45
C ALA A 57 -12.37 3.59 -0.93
N ASP A 58 -11.87 2.59 -0.20
CA ASP A 58 -11.63 2.66 1.25
C ASP A 58 -10.59 3.73 1.61
N ASN A 59 -9.45 3.76 0.90
CA ASN A 59 -8.42 4.75 1.18
C ASN A 59 -8.92 6.17 0.89
N ILE A 60 -9.65 6.35 -0.22
CA ILE A 60 -10.23 7.67 -0.56
C ILE A 60 -11.30 8.06 0.47
N PHE A 61 -12.06 7.10 0.98
CA PHE A 61 -13.03 7.34 2.05
C PHE A 61 -12.36 7.71 3.39
N ASP A 62 -11.21 7.11 3.72
CA ASP A 62 -10.42 7.51 4.89
C ASP A 62 -9.87 8.94 4.76
N LEU A 63 -9.45 9.33 3.55
CA LEU A 63 -9.06 10.72 3.25
C LEU A 63 -10.24 11.68 3.41
N TYR A 64 -11.42 11.29 2.93
CA TYR A 64 -12.65 12.05 3.11
C TYR A 64 -12.96 12.27 4.60
N LYS A 65 -12.95 11.20 5.41
CA LYS A 65 -13.16 11.29 6.87
C LYS A 65 -12.16 12.25 7.50
N THR A 66 -10.87 12.08 7.20
CA THR A 66 -9.80 12.94 7.70
C THR A 66 -10.03 14.42 7.36
N GLU A 67 -10.39 14.72 6.11
CA GLU A 67 -10.69 16.09 5.68
C GLU A 67 -11.90 16.66 6.43
N THR A 68 -12.98 15.89 6.55
CA THR A 68 -14.21 16.35 7.21
C THR A 68 -14.04 16.56 8.72
N GLU A 69 -13.22 15.75 9.38
CA GLU A 69 -12.97 15.83 10.82
C GLU A 69 -11.96 16.92 11.18
N THR A 70 -10.94 17.12 10.35
CA THR A 70 -9.80 18.00 10.67
C THR A 70 -9.77 19.30 9.89
N GLY A 71 -10.57 19.42 8.83
CA GLY A 71 -10.55 20.53 7.87
C GLY A 71 -9.28 20.57 6.99
N LYS A 72 -8.44 19.52 7.03
CA LYS A 72 -7.22 19.42 6.23
C LYS A 72 -7.27 18.14 5.43
N LEU A 73 -6.99 18.24 4.13
CA LEU A 73 -6.73 17.06 3.34
C LEU A 73 -5.45 16.41 3.86
N GLY A 74 -5.60 15.31 4.58
CA GLY A 74 -4.49 14.48 5.01
C GLY A 74 -3.97 13.75 3.78
N PHE A 75 -3.20 14.42 2.92
CA PHE A 75 -2.53 13.71 1.83
C PHE A 75 -1.88 12.47 2.41
N PRO A 76 -1.98 11.34 1.72
CA PRO A 76 -1.08 10.26 2.03
C PRO A 76 0.32 10.82 1.94
N ASN A 77 0.97 11.03 3.07
CA ASN A 77 2.40 11.37 3.13
C ASN A 77 3.20 10.14 2.66
N ILE A 78 2.78 9.40 1.63
CA ILE A 78 3.24 8.02 1.38
C ILE A 78 3.06 7.13 2.66
N GLU A 79 2.37 7.62 3.70
CA GLU A 79 2.27 7.07 5.05
C GLU A 79 0.80 6.89 5.47
N VAL A 80 -0.03 6.30 4.60
CA VAL A 80 -1.34 5.78 5.01
C VAL A 80 -1.24 4.26 4.90
N ASN A 81 -1.27 3.59 6.07
CA ASN A 81 -0.98 2.17 6.25
C ASN A 81 0.38 1.72 5.68
N HIS A 82 1.46 2.36 6.13
CA HIS A 82 2.79 1.86 5.84
C HIS A 82 2.96 0.49 6.52
N MET A 83 2.68 -0.59 5.79
CA MET A 83 3.39 -1.86 5.95
C MET A 83 4.85 -1.46 6.12
N SER A 84 5.43 -1.58 7.31
CA SER A 84 6.73 -0.96 7.64
C SER A 84 7.71 -1.15 6.49
N LYS A 85 8.54 -0.16 6.13
CA LYS A 85 9.57 -0.33 5.08
C LYS A 85 10.36 -1.62 5.27
N THR A 86 10.59 -2.00 6.53
CA THR A 86 11.21 -3.27 6.93
C THR A 86 10.34 -4.50 6.63
N MET A 87 9.01 -4.40 6.73
CA MET A 87 8.07 -5.46 6.38
C MET A 87 7.94 -5.64 4.86
N GLN A 88 7.90 -4.56 4.07
CA GLN A 88 7.97 -4.65 2.60
C GLN A 88 9.27 -5.32 2.16
N PHE A 89 10.38 -4.92 2.77
CA PHE A 89 11.69 -5.52 2.53
C PHE A 89 11.72 -7.01 2.92
N LYS A 90 11.22 -7.38 4.10
CA LYS A 90 11.14 -8.79 4.53
C LYS A 90 10.31 -9.65 3.57
N VAL A 91 9.17 -9.15 3.11
CA VAL A 91 8.32 -9.83 2.11
C VAL A 91 9.08 -9.98 0.80
N PHE A 92 9.76 -8.93 0.34
CA PHE A 92 10.62 -8.99 -0.84
C PHE A 92 11.71 -10.07 -0.69
N CYS A 93 12.41 -10.12 0.44
CA CYS A 93 13.43 -11.14 0.72
C CYS A 93 12.83 -12.55 0.66
N ILE A 94 11.66 -12.79 1.27
CA ILE A 94 10.96 -14.09 1.21
C ILE A 94 10.69 -14.47 -0.25
N GLU A 95 10.12 -13.55 -1.03
CA GLU A 95 9.74 -13.82 -2.42
C GLU A 95 10.97 -14.13 -3.30
N GLN A 96 12.06 -13.37 -3.14
CA GLN A 96 13.30 -13.62 -3.88
C GLN A 96 13.95 -14.95 -3.46
N TYR A 97 14.04 -15.22 -2.16
CA TYR A 97 14.65 -16.44 -1.62
C TYR A 97 13.86 -17.68 -2.07
N LYS A 98 12.53 -17.65 -1.87
CA LYS A 98 11.60 -18.70 -2.33
C LYS A 98 11.84 -19.08 -3.80
N ASN A 99 11.88 -18.08 -4.68
CA ASN A 99 12.04 -18.29 -6.12
C ASN A 99 13.43 -18.81 -6.47
N LYS A 100 14.49 -18.32 -5.80
CA LYS A 100 15.87 -18.76 -6.04
C LYS A 100 16.11 -20.21 -5.62
N HIS A 101 15.52 -20.63 -4.50
CA HIS A 101 15.73 -21.95 -3.90
C HIS A 101 14.62 -22.97 -4.23
N ASN A 102 13.65 -22.60 -5.08
CA ASN A 102 12.48 -23.43 -5.43
C ASN A 102 11.71 -23.93 -4.19
N MET A 103 11.59 -23.08 -3.17
CA MET A 103 10.84 -23.37 -1.95
C MET A 103 9.40 -22.86 -2.06
N THR A 104 8.54 -23.27 -1.14
CA THR A 104 7.25 -22.61 -0.90
C THR A 104 7.40 -21.45 0.09
N GLY A 105 6.46 -20.49 0.06
CA GLY A 105 6.48 -19.40 1.04
C GLY A 105 6.39 -19.90 2.49
N ALA A 106 5.66 -20.99 2.74
CA ALA A 106 5.55 -21.59 4.07
C ALA A 106 6.89 -22.19 4.56
N GLU A 107 7.62 -22.89 3.69
CA GLU A 107 8.94 -23.46 4.00
C GLU A 107 9.96 -22.34 4.25
N THR A 108 9.99 -21.32 3.40
CA THR A 108 10.89 -20.17 3.56
C THR A 108 10.64 -19.43 4.87
N VAL A 109 9.38 -19.16 5.23
CA VAL A 109 9.04 -18.49 6.50
C VAL A 109 9.45 -19.35 7.71
N LYS A 110 9.23 -20.67 7.64
CA LYS A 110 9.66 -21.59 8.71
C LYS A 110 11.18 -21.52 8.91
N MET A 111 11.95 -21.63 7.83
CA MET A 111 13.41 -21.52 7.84
C MET A 111 13.89 -20.16 8.35
N PHE A 112 13.31 -19.07 7.85
CA PHE A 112 13.67 -17.71 8.27
C PHE A 112 13.42 -17.49 9.76
N LYS A 113 12.37 -18.09 10.31
CA LYS A 113 12.09 -18.07 11.76
C LYS A 113 13.10 -18.92 12.53
N GLU A 114 13.40 -20.12 12.05
CA GLU A 114 14.32 -21.07 12.69
C GLU A 114 15.75 -20.51 12.80
N PHE A 115 16.26 -19.86 11.75
CA PHE A 115 17.61 -19.31 11.72
C PHE A 115 17.70 -17.84 12.18
N GLY A 116 16.58 -17.20 12.56
CA GLY A 116 16.57 -15.80 13.01
C GLY A 116 16.78 -14.76 11.89
N VAL A 117 16.47 -15.13 10.64
CA VAL A 117 16.64 -14.27 9.46
C VAL A 117 15.75 -13.02 9.54
N PHE A 118 14.57 -13.10 10.15
CA PHE A 118 13.70 -11.92 10.29
C PHE A 118 14.32 -10.81 11.15
N ASP A 119 15.02 -11.18 12.21
CA ASP A 119 15.68 -10.21 13.09
C ASP A 119 16.92 -9.64 12.41
N TYR A 120 17.64 -10.48 11.66
CA TYR A 120 18.74 -10.07 10.81
C TYR A 120 18.32 -9.03 9.75
N LEU A 121 17.32 -9.35 8.93
CA LEU A 121 16.80 -8.43 7.91
C LEU A 121 16.26 -7.14 8.50
N GLY A 122 15.73 -7.18 9.73
CA GLY A 122 15.33 -5.98 10.46
C GLY A 122 16.53 -5.13 10.89
N SER A 123 17.55 -5.77 11.47
CA SER A 123 18.73 -5.10 12.03
C SER A 123 19.65 -4.51 10.95
N PHE A 124 19.69 -5.12 9.76
CA PHE A 124 20.54 -4.71 8.64
C PHE A 124 19.75 -4.07 7.49
N PHE A 125 18.51 -3.64 7.76
CA PHE A 125 17.65 -3.01 6.76
C PHE A 125 18.37 -1.87 6.01
N ASP A 126 18.97 -0.91 6.73
CA ASP A 126 19.60 0.28 6.15
C ASP A 126 20.72 -0.05 5.15
N VAL A 127 21.37 -1.21 5.30
CA VAL A 127 22.44 -1.67 4.41
C VAL A 127 21.87 -2.49 3.26
N LEU A 128 20.97 -3.42 3.54
CA LEU A 128 20.52 -4.43 2.57
C LEU A 128 19.44 -3.91 1.61
N HIS A 129 18.56 -3.00 2.03
CA HIS A 129 17.40 -2.58 1.23
C HIS A 129 17.75 -1.80 -0.05
N SER A 130 18.96 -1.25 -0.14
CA SER A 130 19.48 -0.58 -1.34
C SER A 130 20.29 -1.52 -2.25
N THR A 131 20.44 -2.79 -1.89
CA THR A 131 21.20 -3.77 -2.67
C THR A 131 20.30 -4.54 -3.64
N GLY A 132 20.90 -5.20 -4.64
CA GLY A 132 20.16 -5.99 -5.61
C GLY A 132 19.66 -7.32 -5.05
N ALA A 133 18.56 -7.83 -5.60
CA ALA A 133 17.93 -9.10 -5.18
C ALA A 133 18.91 -10.28 -5.05
N LYS A 134 19.83 -10.41 -6.02
CA LYS A 134 20.84 -11.49 -6.03
C LYS A 134 21.75 -11.43 -4.79
N TYR A 135 22.23 -10.24 -4.45
CA TYR A 135 23.11 -10.04 -3.30
C TYR A 135 22.39 -10.38 -1.99
N ILE A 136 21.15 -9.91 -1.84
CA ILE A 136 20.32 -10.18 -0.65
C ILE A 136 20.15 -11.68 -0.42
N VAL A 137 19.86 -12.45 -1.48
CA VAL A 137 19.69 -13.90 -1.33
C VAL A 137 20.99 -14.60 -0.95
N GLU A 138 22.11 -14.24 -1.59
CA GLU A 138 23.44 -14.79 -1.26
C GLU A 138 23.85 -14.44 0.19
N ASP A 139 23.51 -13.24 0.66
CA ASP A 139 23.78 -12.79 2.02
C ASP A 139 22.94 -13.55 3.06
N ILE A 140 21.68 -13.84 2.76
CA ILE A 140 20.82 -14.71 3.59
C ILE A 140 21.38 -16.14 3.64
N ASP A 141 21.84 -16.69 2.51
CA ASP A 141 22.47 -18.01 2.49
C ASP A 141 23.70 -18.07 3.40
N MET A 142 24.61 -17.11 3.27
CA MET A 142 25.79 -17.02 4.15
C MET A 142 25.40 -16.89 5.63
N PHE A 143 24.35 -16.12 5.93
CA PHE A 143 23.85 -15.95 7.29
C PHE A 143 23.29 -17.24 7.90
N ILE A 144 22.57 -18.04 7.09
CA ILE A 144 22.01 -19.34 7.49
C ILE A 144 23.14 -20.37 7.64
N GLU A 145 24.06 -20.46 6.68
CA GLU A 145 25.21 -21.37 6.71
C GLU A 145 26.07 -21.18 7.97
N ALA A 146 26.28 -19.93 8.41
CA ALA A 146 27.01 -19.61 9.63
C ALA A 146 26.32 -20.08 10.93
N ARG A 147 25.08 -20.57 10.85
CA ARG A 147 24.23 -21.02 11.96
C ARG A 147 23.83 -22.50 11.86
N GLN A 148 24.34 -23.22 10.87
CA GLN A 148 24.26 -24.68 10.77
C GLN A 148 25.31 -25.34 11.68
#